data_AF-A0A536V201-F1
#
_entry.id   AF-A0A536V201-F1
#
_cell.length_a   1.000
_cell.length_b   1.000
_cell.length_c   1.000
_cell.angle_alpha   90.00
_cell.angle_beta   90.00
_cell.angle_gamma   90.00
#
_symmetry.space_group_name_H-M   'P 1'
#
loop_
_entity.id
_entity.type
_entity.pdbx_description
1 polymer ?
#
loop_
_entity_poly.entity_id
_entity_poly.type
_entity_poly.pdbx_seq_one_letter_code
_entity_poly.pdbx_strand_id
1 'polypeptide(L)'
;CHDAASAHAAPNDLAAQFGGALLDQQGERSSPSIRYLSTNSAFHFDAEGTPTGGFFWDGRATSLQDQAARPFVGAREMANTSVADVIDKLSRASYAAEFQRLFGTDIFNRPDDAFARLTLALQQFQREDPALRPFSSKFDEFLRG
;
A
#
# COMPACT_ATOMS: atom_id res chain seq x y z
N CYS A 1 1.95 5.68 9.09
CA CYS A 1 0.84 4.71 9.10
C CYS A 1 1.29 3.25 9.14
N HIS A 2 2.35 2.86 8.42
CA HIS A 2 2.88 1.48 8.42
C HIS A 2 4.36 1.49 8.82
N ASP A 3 4.64 1.30 10.10
CA ASP A 3 5.99 1.39 10.68
C ASP A 3 6.66 0.01 10.76
N ALA A 4 7.86 -0.14 10.21
CA ALA A 4 8.54 -1.43 10.13
C ALA A 4 8.86 -2.06 11.50
N ALA A 5 9.18 -1.24 12.51
CA ALA A 5 9.44 -1.70 13.87
C ALA A 5 8.17 -2.22 14.57
N SER A 6 7.01 -1.75 14.13
CA SER A 6 5.68 -2.11 14.63
C SER A 6 4.97 -3.10 13.71
N ALA A 7 5.71 -4.05 13.14
CA ALA A 7 5.19 -5.05 12.20
C ALA A 7 4.47 -4.46 10.98
N HIS A 8 4.88 -3.27 10.53
CA HIS A 8 4.23 -2.49 9.47
C HIS A 8 2.76 -2.15 9.75
N ALA A 9 2.39 -2.08 11.03
CA ALA A 9 1.14 -1.50 11.51
C ALA A 9 1.35 -0.04 11.98
N ALA A 10 0.30 0.58 12.52
CA ALA A 10 0.44 1.85 13.22
C ALA A 10 1.32 1.70 14.48
N PRO A 11 2.25 2.65 14.75
CA PRO A 11 3.19 2.56 15.87
C PRO A 11 2.65 3.17 17.18
N ASN A 12 1.33 3.32 17.32
CA ASN A 12 0.70 4.01 18.45
C ASN A 12 -0.75 3.51 18.67
N ASP A 13 -1.33 3.91 19.80
CA ASP A 13 -2.67 3.48 20.24
C ASP A 13 -3.82 4.38 19.72
N LEU A 14 -3.58 5.17 18.66
CA LEU A 14 -4.65 5.98 18.08
C LEU A 14 -5.70 5.07 17.41
N ALA A 15 -6.98 5.40 17.61
CA ALA A 15 -8.09 4.69 16.95
C ALA A 15 -7.96 4.69 15.41
N ALA A 16 -7.49 5.80 14.85
CA ALA A 16 -7.10 5.95 13.46
C ALA A 16 -6.00 7.01 13.34
N GLN A 17 -5.11 6.85 12.36
CA GLN A 17 -4.00 7.78 12.14
C GLN A 17 -4.50 9.12 11.60
N PHE A 18 -3.79 10.19 11.94
CA PHE A 18 -3.99 11.49 11.31
C PHE A 18 -3.31 11.52 9.94
N GLY A 19 -4.01 12.11 8.97
CA GLY A 19 -3.50 12.46 7.66
C GLY A 19 -4.06 13.81 7.23
N GLY A 20 -4.21 14.02 5.93
CA GLY A 20 -4.51 15.34 5.39
C GLY A 20 -3.25 16.14 5.12
N ALA A 21 -3.38 17.21 4.32
CA ALA A 21 -2.24 18.02 3.89
C ALA A 21 -1.43 18.63 5.06
N LEU A 22 -2.09 18.84 6.20
CA LEU A 22 -1.49 19.37 7.43
C LEU A 22 -1.34 18.32 8.55
N LEU A 23 -1.64 17.05 8.27
CA LEU A 23 -1.65 15.95 9.26
C LEU A 23 -2.56 16.19 10.47
N ASP A 24 -3.68 16.87 10.25
CA ASP A 24 -4.66 17.27 11.28
C ASP A 24 -6.04 16.62 11.12
N GLN A 25 -6.22 15.78 10.10
CA GLN A 25 -7.48 15.10 9.83
C GLN A 25 -7.39 13.63 10.24
N GLN A 26 -8.16 13.24 11.26
CA GLN A 26 -8.19 11.85 11.69
C GLN A 26 -8.89 10.97 10.64
N GLY A 27 -8.30 9.81 10.35
CA GLY A 27 -8.90 8.78 9.53
C GLY A 27 -10.11 8.11 10.20
N GLU A 28 -10.78 7.25 9.45
CA GLU A 28 -12.03 6.60 9.91
C GLU A 28 -11.82 5.18 10.44
N ARG A 29 -10.67 4.57 10.14
CA ARG A 29 -10.33 3.21 10.56
C ARG A 29 -8.85 3.11 10.94
N SER A 30 -8.51 2.17 11.81
CA SER A 30 -7.13 1.85 12.17
C SER A 30 -6.31 1.39 10.95
N SER A 31 -5.02 1.69 10.90
CA SER A 31 -4.10 1.18 9.87
C SER A 31 -3.64 -0.24 10.25
N PRO A 32 -4.09 -1.30 9.54
CA PRO A 32 -3.67 -2.66 9.85
C PRO A 32 -2.20 -2.87 9.50
N SER A 33 -1.61 -3.95 10.03
CA SER A 33 -0.34 -4.47 9.51
C SER A 33 -0.47 -4.80 8.03
N ILE A 34 0.52 -4.39 7.22
CA ILE A 34 0.65 -4.86 5.83
C ILE A 34 1.49 -6.14 5.70
N ARG A 35 2.02 -6.69 6.80
CA ARG A 35 2.62 -8.03 6.77
C ARG A 35 1.58 -9.07 6.37
N TYR A 36 2.00 -10.04 5.56
CA TYR A 36 1.18 -11.11 4.99
C TYR A 36 0.02 -10.65 4.10
N LEU A 37 -0.20 -9.34 3.91
CA LEU A 37 -1.27 -8.83 3.05
C LEU A 37 -1.15 -9.36 1.61
N SER A 38 0.08 -9.66 1.16
CA SER A 38 0.31 -10.18 -0.18
C SER A 38 -0.15 -11.63 -0.40
N THR A 39 -0.56 -12.35 0.65
CA THR A 39 -1.17 -13.68 0.52
C THR A 39 -2.70 -13.60 0.38
N ASN A 40 -3.27 -12.40 0.46
CA ASN A 40 -4.69 -12.17 0.26
C ASN A 40 -5.06 -12.25 -1.24
N SER A 41 -6.34 -12.44 -1.52
CA SER A 41 -6.89 -12.54 -2.88
C SER A 41 -7.77 -11.34 -3.25
N ALA A 42 -8.10 -11.24 -4.54
CA ALA A 42 -9.16 -10.34 -4.97
C ALA A 42 -10.50 -10.73 -4.32
N PHE A 43 -11.39 -9.75 -4.16
CA PHE A 43 -12.72 -9.99 -3.61
C PHE A 43 -13.50 -10.97 -4.49
N HIS A 44 -14.10 -11.98 -3.87
CA HIS A 44 -14.94 -12.99 -4.52
C HIS A 44 -15.92 -13.60 -3.51
N PHE A 45 -16.87 -14.40 -3.99
CA PHE A 45 -17.65 -15.30 -3.15
C PHE A 45 -17.07 -16.70 -3.27
N ASP A 46 -16.85 -17.39 -2.15
CA ASP A 46 -16.36 -18.77 -2.14
C ASP A 46 -17.46 -19.79 -2.49
N ALA A 47 -17.14 -21.09 -2.42
CA ALA A 47 -18.04 -22.17 -2.81
C ALA A 47 -19.32 -22.23 -1.95
N GLU A 48 -19.24 -21.73 -0.71
CA GLU A 48 -20.34 -21.62 0.24
C GLU A 48 -21.12 -20.30 0.11
N GLY A 49 -20.70 -19.41 -0.80
CA GLY A 49 -21.31 -18.10 -0.99
C GLY A 49 -20.90 -17.07 0.07
N THR A 50 -19.77 -17.25 0.74
CA THR A 50 -19.22 -16.29 1.70
C THR A 50 -18.37 -15.25 0.98
N PRO A 51 -18.57 -13.94 1.24
CA PRO A 51 -17.69 -12.90 0.68
C PRO A 51 -16.29 -12.98 1.29
N THR A 52 -15.28 -13.17 0.45
CA THR A 52 -13.89 -13.46 0.82
C THR A 52 -12.91 -12.63 0.00
N GLY A 53 -11.78 -12.28 0.62
CA GLY A 53 -10.70 -11.51 -0.03
C GLY A 53 -11.03 -10.03 -0.15
N GLY A 54 -10.36 -9.36 -1.09
CA GLY A 54 -10.39 -7.92 -1.24
C GLY A 54 -9.46 -7.23 -0.24
N PHE A 55 -9.09 -6.00 -0.56
CA PHE A 55 -8.14 -5.21 0.22
C PHE A 55 -8.83 -4.04 0.90
N PHE A 56 -8.25 -3.57 2.02
CA PHE A 56 -8.88 -2.78 3.08
C PHE A 56 -9.89 -3.56 3.94
N TRP A 57 -10.28 -2.96 5.07
CA TRP A 57 -11.24 -3.53 6.03
C TRP A 57 -12.61 -3.91 5.44
N ASP A 58 -13.00 -3.30 4.32
CA ASP A 58 -14.27 -3.53 3.63
C ASP A 58 -14.11 -4.20 2.27
N GLY A 59 -12.91 -4.70 1.94
CA GLY A 59 -12.64 -5.40 0.68
C GLY A 59 -12.78 -4.54 -0.58
N ARG A 60 -12.90 -3.20 -0.46
CA ARG A 60 -13.24 -2.30 -1.57
C ARG A 60 -12.19 -2.22 -2.69
N ALA A 61 -10.96 -2.66 -2.43
CA ALA A 61 -9.90 -2.72 -3.43
C ALA A 61 -9.71 -4.15 -3.95
N THR A 62 -9.50 -4.29 -5.25
CA THR A 62 -9.49 -5.61 -5.92
C THR A 62 -8.10 -6.23 -6.03
N SER A 63 -7.04 -5.45 -5.79
CA SER A 63 -5.64 -5.88 -5.84
C SER A 63 -4.78 -5.08 -4.86
N LEU A 64 -3.56 -5.57 -4.58
CA LEU A 64 -2.54 -4.80 -3.86
C LEU A 64 -2.20 -3.49 -4.58
N GLN A 65 -2.14 -3.52 -5.91
CA GLN A 65 -1.86 -2.32 -6.70
C GLN A 65 -2.98 -1.27 -6.56
N ASP A 66 -4.25 -1.68 -6.66
CA ASP A 66 -5.41 -0.79 -6.40
C ASP A 66 -5.37 -0.27 -4.96
N GLN A 67 -5.12 -1.15 -3.99
CA GLN A 67 -4.96 -0.77 -2.59
C GLN A 67 -3.86 0.27 -2.39
N ALA A 68 -2.69 0.08 -2.99
CA ALA A 68 -1.54 0.99 -2.89
C ALA A 68 -1.81 2.36 -3.53
N ALA A 69 -2.74 2.43 -4.49
CA ALA A 69 -3.08 3.65 -5.20
C ALA A 69 -3.88 4.63 -4.33
N ARG A 70 -4.85 4.11 -3.55
CA ARG A 70 -5.86 4.96 -2.89
C ARG A 70 -5.29 5.93 -1.86
N PRO A 71 -4.30 5.55 -1.01
CA PRO A 71 -3.77 6.46 0.01
C PRO A 71 -3.15 7.75 -0.51
N PHE A 72 -2.58 7.72 -1.73
CA PHE A 72 -1.94 8.90 -2.32
C PHE A 72 -2.89 10.09 -2.42
N VAL A 73 -4.14 9.85 -2.86
CA VAL A 73 -5.15 10.90 -3.06
C VAL A 73 -6.23 10.91 -1.98
N GLY A 74 -6.10 10.04 -0.96
CA GLY A 74 -7.00 10.02 0.18
C GLY A 74 -6.91 11.33 0.98
N ALA A 75 -7.99 12.11 1.04
CA ALA A 75 -8.01 13.44 1.64
C ALA A 75 -7.65 13.45 3.14
N ARG A 76 -7.93 12.36 3.86
CA ARG A 76 -7.57 12.15 5.27
C ARG A 76 -6.32 11.27 5.44
N GLU A 77 -5.61 10.98 4.35
CA GLU A 77 -4.40 10.15 4.32
C GLU A 77 -3.22 10.99 3.78
N MET A 78 -2.69 10.71 2.59
CA MET A 78 -1.56 11.47 2.03
C MET A 78 -1.99 12.77 1.34
N ALA A 79 -3.28 12.91 1.01
CA ALA A 79 -3.93 14.14 0.58
C ALA A 79 -3.23 14.88 -0.59
N ASN A 80 -2.66 14.16 -1.53
CA ASN A 80 -2.24 14.76 -2.81
C ASN A 80 -3.48 15.18 -3.60
N THR A 81 -3.38 16.30 -4.32
CA THR A 81 -4.56 16.91 -4.95
C THR A 81 -5.05 16.15 -6.18
N SER A 82 -4.16 15.39 -6.82
CA SER A 82 -4.44 14.56 -7.99
C SER A 82 -3.32 13.55 -8.25
N VAL A 83 -3.55 12.61 -9.16
CA VAL A 83 -2.49 11.75 -9.70
C VAL A 83 -1.35 12.57 -10.32
N ALA A 84 -1.67 13.64 -11.06
CA ALA A 84 -0.67 14.51 -11.66
C ALA A 84 0.25 15.17 -10.60
N ASP A 85 -0.31 15.61 -9.46
CA ASP A 85 0.45 16.15 -8.34
C ASP A 85 1.40 15.10 -7.73
N VAL A 86 0.95 13.85 -7.59
CA VAL A 86 1.81 12.75 -7.13
C VAL A 86 2.98 12.54 -8.10
N ILE A 87 2.73 12.54 -9.41
CA ILE A 87 3.77 12.30 -10.42
C ILE A 87 4.72 13.48 -10.56
N ASP A 88 4.24 14.70 -10.41
CA ASP A 88 5.11 15.89 -10.37
C ASP A 88 6.03 15.89 -9.14
N LYS A 89 5.57 15.39 -8.00
CA LYS A 89 6.44 15.16 -6.83
C LYS A 89 7.44 14.04 -7.08
N LEU A 90 6.99 12.93 -7.69
CA LEU A 90 7.83 11.79 -8.04
C LEU A 90 8.95 12.16 -9.01
N SER A 91 8.68 13.00 -10.01
CA SER A 91 9.67 13.44 -11.02
C SER A 91 10.82 14.28 -10.41
N ARG A 92 10.58 14.86 -9.23
CA ARG A 92 11.56 15.66 -8.46
C ARG A 92 12.25 14.86 -7.34
N ALA A 93 11.87 13.59 -7.16
CA ALA A 93 12.48 12.73 -6.14
C ALA A 93 13.92 12.35 -6.52
N SER A 94 14.75 12.04 -5.52
CA SER A 94 16.13 11.61 -5.73
C SER A 94 16.27 10.33 -6.56
N TYR A 95 15.22 9.52 -6.61
CA TYR A 95 15.14 8.26 -7.36
C TYR A 95 14.37 8.40 -8.70
N ALA A 96 14.04 9.62 -9.14
CA ALA A 96 13.32 9.85 -10.39
C ALA A 96 14.04 9.26 -11.62
N ALA A 97 15.37 9.40 -11.68
CA ALA A 97 16.18 8.85 -12.76
C ALA A 97 16.15 7.31 -12.79
N GLU A 98 16.03 6.65 -11.64
CA GLU A 98 15.86 5.20 -11.58
C GLU A 98 14.49 4.76 -12.09
N PHE A 99 13.45 5.49 -11.69
CA PHE A 99 12.10 5.27 -12.18
C PHE A 99 12.01 5.38 -13.71
N GLN A 100 12.66 6.39 -14.31
CA GLN A 100 12.80 6.53 -15.76
C GLN A 100 13.60 5.40 -16.41
N ARG A 101 14.68 4.92 -15.78
CA ARG A 101 15.43 3.77 -16.31
C ARG A 101 14.58 2.50 -16.38
N LEU A 102 13.70 2.28 -15.42
CA LEU A 102 12.84 1.10 -15.36
C LEU A 102 11.63 1.19 -16.28
N PHE A 103 11.04 2.38 -16.42
CA PHE A 103 9.72 2.54 -17.04
C PHE A 103 9.68 3.43 -18.28
N GLY A 104 10.83 3.97 -18.71
CA GLY A 104 10.98 4.82 -19.88
C GLY A 104 11.35 6.26 -19.51
N THR A 105 12.21 6.88 -20.32
CA THR A 105 12.67 8.28 -20.10
C THR A 105 11.53 9.29 -20.20
N ASP A 106 10.46 8.97 -20.92
CA ASP A 106 9.27 9.80 -21.11
C ASP A 106 8.18 9.56 -20.05
N ILE A 107 8.38 8.65 -19.08
CA ILE A 107 7.31 8.18 -18.19
C ILE A 107 6.60 9.32 -17.43
N PHE A 108 7.32 10.36 -17.02
CA PHE A 108 6.73 11.50 -16.30
C PHE A 108 5.86 12.40 -17.18
N ASN A 109 5.91 12.27 -18.50
CA ASN A 109 5.00 12.96 -19.42
C ASN A 109 3.64 12.25 -19.54
N ARG A 110 3.48 11.07 -18.93
CA ARG A 110 2.28 10.24 -18.97
C ARG A 110 1.84 9.92 -17.53
N PRO A 111 1.21 10.88 -16.80
CA PRO A 111 0.97 10.73 -15.35
C PRO A 111 0.19 9.48 -14.96
N ASP A 112 -0.83 9.09 -15.73
CA ASP A 112 -1.61 7.88 -15.42
C ASP A 112 -0.76 6.61 -15.56
N ASP A 113 0.08 6.53 -16.59
CA ASP A 113 1.03 5.42 -16.77
C ASP A 113 2.08 5.41 -15.66
N ALA A 114 2.64 6.57 -15.32
CA ALA A 114 3.61 6.71 -14.24
C ALA A 114 3.00 6.29 -12.89
N PHE A 115 1.74 6.62 -12.64
CA PHE A 115 1.03 6.25 -11.42
C PHE A 115 0.72 4.75 -11.36
N ALA A 116 0.37 4.16 -12.51
CA ALA A 116 0.25 2.70 -12.63
C ALA A 116 1.61 2.02 -12.34
N ARG A 117 2.74 2.57 -12.81
CA ARG A 117 4.08 2.03 -12.51
C ARG A 117 4.52 2.24 -11.06
N LEU A 118 4.16 3.38 -10.45
CA LEU A 118 4.40 3.66 -9.03
C LEU A 118 3.68 2.65 -8.13
N THR A 119 2.39 2.44 -8.38
CA THR A 119 1.58 1.50 -7.60
C THR A 119 1.98 0.05 -7.86
N LEU A 120 2.41 -0.29 -9.08
CA LEU A 120 3.01 -1.59 -9.40
C LEU A 120 4.30 -1.81 -8.61
N ALA A 121 5.20 -0.82 -8.54
CA ALA A 121 6.44 -0.95 -7.77
C ALA A 121 6.16 -1.18 -6.29
N LEU A 122 5.16 -0.49 -5.71
CA LEU A 122 4.71 -0.74 -4.33
C LEU A 122 4.13 -2.14 -4.15
N GLN A 123 3.34 -2.64 -5.12
CA GLN A 123 2.87 -4.02 -5.09
C GLN A 123 4.04 -5.01 -5.09
N GLN A 124 5.05 -4.81 -5.93
CA GLN A 124 6.20 -5.70 -6.01
C GLN A 124 6.99 -5.68 -4.71
N PHE A 125 7.26 -4.51 -4.14
CA PHE A 125 7.85 -4.39 -2.80
C PHE A 125 7.05 -5.18 -1.75
N GLN A 126 5.72 -5.01 -1.72
CA GLN A 126 4.87 -5.70 -0.76
C GLN A 126 4.84 -7.23 -0.93
N ARG A 127 5.08 -7.71 -2.14
CA ARG A 127 5.19 -9.14 -2.42
C ARG A 127 6.59 -9.66 -2.12
N GLU A 128 7.63 -8.93 -2.50
CA GLU A 128 8.97 -9.49 -2.59
C GLU A 128 9.79 -9.30 -1.31
N ASP A 129 9.54 -8.25 -0.52
CA ASP A 129 10.30 -8.01 0.70
C ASP A 129 10.01 -9.09 1.78
N PRO A 130 11.01 -9.90 2.19
CA PRO A 130 10.82 -10.91 3.21
C PRO A 130 10.38 -10.34 4.56
N ALA A 131 10.70 -9.08 4.87
CA ALA A 131 10.27 -8.40 6.10
C ALA A 131 8.73 -8.24 6.19
N LEU A 132 8.04 -8.33 5.05
CA LEU A 132 6.58 -8.31 4.97
C LEU A 132 5.97 -9.71 5.09
N ARG A 133 6.73 -10.79 4.97
CA ARG A 133 6.25 -12.17 5.13
C ARG A 133 7.31 -13.05 5.82
N PRO A 134 7.68 -12.75 7.07
CA PRO A 134 8.86 -13.36 7.68
C PRO A 134 8.65 -14.82 8.12
N PHE A 135 7.40 -15.25 8.35
CA PHE A 135 7.07 -16.62 8.83
C PHE A 135 8.00 -17.11 9.97
N SER A 136 8.23 -16.22 10.95
CA SER A 136 9.21 -16.39 12.03
C SER A 136 8.60 -16.30 13.44
N SER A 137 7.28 -16.49 13.57
CA SER A 137 6.63 -16.59 14.88
C SER A 137 6.96 -17.93 15.56
N LYS A 138 6.70 -18.02 16.88
CA LYS A 138 6.80 -19.31 17.61
C LYS A 138 5.91 -20.39 16.99
N PHE A 139 4.78 -20.01 16.38
CA PHE A 139 3.91 -20.95 15.68
C PHE A 139 4.56 -21.48 14.40
N ASP A 140 5.22 -20.61 13.63
CA ASP A 140 5.97 -21.03 12.43
C ASP A 140 7.13 -21.96 12.80
N GLU A 141 7.84 -21.69 13.91
CA GLU A 141 8.87 -22.59 14.44
C GLU A 141 8.30 -23.96 14.81
N PHE A 142 7.19 -23.99 15.55
CA PHE A 142 6.52 -25.25 15.92
C PHE A 142 6.14 -26.09 14.70
N LEU A 143 5.69 -25.48 13.59
CA LEU A 143 5.36 -26.19 12.36
C LEU A 143 6.60 -26.77 11.64
N ARG A 144 7.80 -26.27 11.94
CA ARG A 144 9.06 -26.73 11.34
C ARG A 144 9.69 -27.91 12.10
N GLY A 145 9.22 -28.21 13.32
CA GLY A 145 9.74 -29.27 14.19
C GLY A 145 10.90 -28.82 15.06
#